data_AF-A0A182SXB8-F1
#
_entry.id   AF-A0A182SXB8-F1
#
_cell.length_a   1.000
_cell.length_b   1.000
_cell.length_c   1.000
_cell.angle_alpha   90.00
_cell.angle_beta   90.00
_cell.angle_gamma   90.00
#
_symmetry.space_group_name_H-M   'P 1'
#
loop_
_entity.id
_entity.type
_entity.pdbx_description
1 polymer ?
#
loop_
_entity_poly.entity_id
_entity_poly.type
_entity_poly.pdbx_seq_one_letter_code
_entity_poly.pdbx_strand_id
1 'polypeptide(L)'
;GFFCALPDVNFNSGTYFSENALLPGLVNSELEMETVNLVKSLSAELQRERESYPKGLPYPWLLAKMRRFGLETHTHNFTLNYPFGGGKRFKGENVFGILRAPRIASTESIVISIPYRPPETVHTDVSAGVPLMLAFADFARKKKYWAKDIIFLVTEQEQLGMQAWLEAYHGGEEGRILDSGILRARAGSIQAAINLEVQSLDISHINLKIEGLNGQLPNLDLHNLVQKLSSKNGIIAGYKQASSSPKRSFRYQDKLLNLLSMVFSQASGVPTGNHGLFHKYGIEALTLEAVKREKAQQQFQEIGSMLRIIEGISRSLNNLLERFHQSFFFYLLVSNDRFVSIGDYMPSLALMAGALLIKAFIHYLSMHYSGDEGDVDGQEEPEQKQKNLSDIGYFSVGIVLLVAHSIGALAFFLPHSKPVSQYLYEASLSTQFGLFSLFVAVLVVAFTLPAFCALSGINGEALHVAVLLELGTVLLAVGMLNFSLGFSLSVFLVPFIILIRPGVSRGAKLFSRLSCLLINPLVVLYCVLIGLTYHLFPELAFKPLLNKALTATQDALTYSVVDSMVII
;
A
#
# COMPACT_ATOMS: atom_id res chain seq x y z
N GLY A 1 -23.50 -6.43 -5.34
CA GLY A 1 -24.79 -5.96 -4.81
C GLY A 1 -24.57 -4.96 -3.69
N PHE A 2 -24.30 -5.45 -2.47
CA PHE A 2 -24.21 -4.63 -1.26
C PHE A 2 -23.16 -3.50 -1.33
N PHE A 3 -21.95 -3.75 -1.84
CA PHE A 3 -20.93 -2.69 -2.00
C PHE A 3 -21.42 -1.48 -2.82
N CYS A 4 -22.30 -1.71 -3.81
CA CYS A 4 -22.87 -0.63 -4.61
C CYS A 4 -23.88 0.23 -3.83
N ALA A 5 -24.35 -0.19 -2.65
CA ALA A 5 -25.21 0.65 -1.81
C ALA A 5 -24.44 1.70 -1.02
N LEU A 6 -23.15 1.46 -0.73
CA LEU A 6 -22.28 2.33 0.08
C LEU A 6 -22.13 3.80 -0.39
N PRO A 7 -22.20 4.14 -1.70
CA PRO A 7 -22.18 5.52 -2.15
C PRO A 7 -23.45 6.31 -1.77
N ASP A 8 -24.56 5.62 -1.44
CA ASP A 8 -25.80 6.27 -1.02
C ASP A 8 -25.64 6.89 0.38
N VAL A 9 -26.29 8.05 0.56
CA VAL A 9 -26.16 8.88 1.78
C VAL A 9 -26.62 8.16 3.04
N ASN A 10 -27.50 7.16 2.93
CA ASN A 10 -27.99 6.38 4.06
C ASN A 10 -26.99 5.31 4.54
N PHE A 11 -25.97 4.99 3.75
CA PHE A 11 -24.98 3.95 4.04
C PHE A 11 -23.56 4.50 4.25
N ASN A 12 -23.41 5.82 4.43
CA ASN A 12 -22.13 6.46 4.74
C ASN A 12 -22.29 7.61 5.72
N SER A 13 -21.21 7.95 6.42
CA SER A 13 -21.18 8.98 7.46
C SER A 13 -20.44 10.23 7.01
N GLY A 14 -20.79 11.39 7.57
CA GLY A 14 -20.01 12.62 7.39
C GLY A 14 -18.71 12.58 8.21
N THR A 15 -17.65 13.23 7.74
CA THR A 15 -16.40 13.35 8.49
C THR A 15 -16.57 14.25 9.71
N TYR A 16 -15.96 13.86 10.83
CA TYR A 16 -15.93 14.61 12.08
C TYR A 16 -14.57 14.43 12.77
N PHE A 17 -14.33 15.15 13.87
CA PHE A 17 -13.17 14.96 14.73
C PHE A 17 -13.60 14.18 15.96
N SER A 18 -12.96 13.06 16.22
CA SER A 18 -13.17 12.27 17.43
C SER A 18 -12.27 12.79 18.56
N GLU A 19 -11.03 13.16 18.21
CA GLU A 19 -10.03 13.69 19.12
C GLU A 19 -10.14 15.21 19.25
N ASN A 20 -10.53 15.68 20.44
CA ASN A 20 -10.69 17.11 20.71
C ASN A 20 -9.35 17.87 20.68
N ALA A 21 -8.24 17.21 20.99
CA ALA A 21 -6.91 17.80 20.97
C ALA A 21 -6.45 18.23 19.57
N LEU A 22 -7.06 17.65 18.52
CA LEU A 22 -6.74 17.93 17.12
C LEU A 22 -7.59 19.05 16.51
N LEU A 23 -8.49 19.68 17.28
CA LEU A 23 -9.41 20.67 16.73
C LEU A 23 -8.65 21.82 16.03
N PRO A 24 -8.83 21.97 14.70
CA PRO A 24 -8.08 22.96 13.94
C PRO A 24 -8.56 24.37 14.28
N GLY A 25 -7.60 25.29 14.40
CA GLY A 25 -7.89 26.71 14.58
C GLY A 25 -8.09 27.16 16.03
N LEU A 26 -7.72 26.33 17.01
CA LEU A 26 -7.58 26.74 18.41
C LEU A 26 -6.54 27.87 18.59
N VAL A 27 -5.58 27.99 17.66
CA VAL A 27 -4.58 29.06 17.69
C VAL A 27 -4.40 29.68 16.30
N ASN A 28 -4.20 31.00 16.28
CA ASN A 28 -3.88 31.74 15.07
C ASN A 28 -2.42 31.51 14.67
N SER A 29 -2.17 31.50 13.37
CA SER A 29 -0.82 31.43 12.83
C SER A 29 -0.05 32.69 13.18
N GLU A 30 1.20 32.52 13.59
CA GLU A 30 2.14 33.62 13.87
C GLU A 30 3.17 33.78 12.73
N LEU A 31 2.88 33.24 11.54
CA LEU A 31 3.79 33.30 10.39
C LEU A 31 3.82 34.70 9.77
N GLU A 32 5.03 35.20 9.62
CA GLU A 32 5.31 36.52 9.10
C GLU A 32 5.77 36.47 7.63
N MET A 33 5.65 37.61 6.94
CA MET A 33 6.08 37.76 5.55
C MET A 33 7.59 37.50 5.35
N GLU A 34 8.39 37.70 6.39
CA GLU A 34 9.81 37.36 6.41
C GLU A 34 10.06 35.87 6.12
N THR A 35 9.24 34.98 6.69
CA THR A 35 9.36 33.54 6.46
C THR A 35 9.02 33.19 5.00
N VAL A 36 8.03 33.86 4.42
CA VAL A 36 7.68 33.71 2.99
C VAL A 36 8.82 34.17 2.08
N ASN A 37 9.48 35.27 2.41
CA ASN A 37 10.64 35.75 1.66
C ASN A 37 11.84 34.81 1.80
N LEU A 38 12.05 34.23 2.98
CA LEU A 38 13.07 33.22 3.23
C LEU A 38 12.87 32.00 2.32
N VAL A 39 11.64 31.49 2.17
CA VAL A 39 11.33 30.40 1.23
C VAL A 39 11.80 30.74 -0.18
N LYS A 40 11.46 31.92 -0.70
CA LYS A 40 11.86 32.33 -2.05
C LYS A 40 13.37 32.37 -2.23
N SER A 41 14.08 32.91 -1.23
CA SER A 41 15.55 32.96 -1.26
C SER A 41 16.17 31.56 -1.26
N LEU A 42 15.68 30.66 -0.39
CA LEU A 42 16.14 29.29 -0.29
C LEU A 42 15.82 28.48 -1.55
N SER A 43 14.68 28.72 -2.19
CA SER A 43 14.33 28.10 -3.47
C SER A 43 15.28 28.52 -4.59
N ALA A 44 15.62 29.80 -4.69
CA ALA A 44 16.58 30.28 -5.68
C ALA A 44 18.00 29.73 -5.43
N GLU A 45 18.40 29.62 -4.17
CA GLU A 45 19.67 28.99 -3.80
C GLU A 45 19.70 27.49 -4.14
N LEU A 46 18.67 26.74 -3.72
CA LEU A 46 18.57 25.31 -3.99
C LEU A 46 18.60 25.02 -5.49
N GLN A 47 17.95 25.84 -6.31
CA GLN A 47 17.99 25.65 -7.76
C GLN A 47 19.41 25.75 -8.34
N ARG A 48 20.24 26.67 -7.83
CA ARG A 48 21.65 26.78 -8.24
C ARG A 48 22.47 25.58 -7.76
N GLU A 49 22.26 25.12 -6.53
CA GLU A 49 22.93 23.93 -6.02
C GLU A 49 22.56 22.67 -6.82
N ARG A 50 21.30 22.56 -7.25
CA ARG A 50 20.83 21.44 -8.08
C ARG A 50 21.55 21.31 -9.41
N GLU A 51 21.93 22.43 -10.02
CA GLU A 51 22.74 22.43 -11.24
C GLU A 51 24.15 21.85 -10.99
N SER A 52 24.67 22.02 -9.77
CA SER A 52 25.97 21.49 -9.37
C SER A 52 25.92 20.02 -8.92
N TYR A 53 24.76 19.54 -8.46
CA TYR A 53 24.53 18.18 -7.98
C TYR A 53 23.38 17.49 -8.76
N PRO A 54 23.56 17.17 -10.06
CA PRO A 54 22.48 16.67 -10.91
C PRO A 54 22.00 15.24 -10.56
N LYS A 55 22.85 14.45 -9.89
CA LYS A 55 22.62 13.03 -9.57
C LYS A 55 22.29 12.74 -8.11
N GLY A 56 22.41 13.70 -7.22
CA GLY A 56 22.32 13.46 -5.78
C GLY A 56 21.89 14.69 -5.02
N LEU A 57 21.84 14.55 -3.70
CA LEU A 57 21.46 15.63 -2.79
C LEU A 57 22.61 16.64 -2.61
N PRO A 58 22.36 17.96 -2.58
CA PRO A 58 23.38 18.97 -2.27
C PRO A 58 23.70 18.97 -0.76
N TYR A 59 24.43 17.96 -0.29
CA TYR A 59 24.70 17.71 1.13
C TYR A 59 25.32 18.92 1.84
N PRO A 60 26.38 19.56 1.31
CA PRO A 60 27.03 20.67 2.01
C PRO A 60 26.09 21.84 2.25
N TRP A 61 25.27 22.19 1.25
CA TRP A 61 24.29 23.27 1.36
C TRP A 61 23.22 22.93 2.39
N LEU A 62 22.62 21.73 2.31
CA LEU A 62 21.54 21.34 3.21
C LEU A 62 22.01 21.29 4.67
N LEU A 63 23.17 20.68 4.92
CA LEU A 63 23.79 20.61 6.25
C LEU A 63 24.11 21.99 6.80
N ALA A 64 24.65 22.89 5.97
CA ALA A 64 24.95 24.26 6.39
C ALA A 64 23.69 25.05 6.76
N LYS A 65 22.61 24.92 5.96
CA LYS A 65 21.33 25.60 6.24
C LYS A 65 20.67 25.07 7.50
N MET A 66 20.56 23.76 7.67
CA MET A 66 19.97 23.16 8.88
C MET A 66 20.71 23.60 10.16
N ARG A 67 22.06 23.58 10.14
CA ARG A 67 22.87 24.07 11.26
C ARG A 67 22.67 25.57 11.51
N ARG A 68 22.64 26.39 10.46
CA ARG A 68 22.37 27.84 10.57
C ARG A 68 21.02 28.12 11.24
N PHE A 69 20.01 27.30 10.97
CA PHE A 69 18.68 27.41 11.60
C PHE A 69 18.62 26.79 13.01
N GLY A 70 19.76 26.37 13.56
CA GLY A 70 19.87 25.89 14.94
C GLY A 70 19.35 24.46 15.14
N LEU A 71 19.32 23.66 14.08
CA LEU A 71 18.96 22.24 14.16
C LEU A 71 20.17 21.38 14.54
N GLU A 72 19.93 20.36 15.36
CA GLU A 72 20.90 19.29 15.62
C GLU A 72 21.01 18.40 14.37
N THR A 73 21.97 18.71 13.51
CA THR A 73 22.01 18.21 12.12
C THR A 73 22.98 17.05 11.95
N HIS A 74 22.50 15.96 11.35
CA HIS A 74 23.24 14.71 11.14
C HIS A 74 23.00 14.14 9.74
N THR A 75 23.91 13.28 9.30
CA THR A 75 23.72 12.43 8.13
C THR A 75 23.55 10.97 8.54
N HIS A 76 22.92 10.19 7.66
CA HIS A 76 22.58 8.80 7.88
C HIS A 76 22.88 7.98 6.64
N ASN A 77 23.94 7.16 6.72
CA ASN A 77 24.39 6.31 5.62
C ASN A 77 23.73 4.94 5.72
N PHE A 78 23.23 4.44 4.58
CA PHE A 78 22.67 3.10 4.47
C PHE A 78 23.20 2.40 3.21
N THR A 79 23.16 1.07 3.21
CA THR A 79 23.62 0.25 2.08
C THR A 79 22.60 -0.85 1.77
N LEU A 80 22.11 -0.88 0.53
CA LEU A 80 21.31 -1.98 0.01
C LEU A 80 22.23 -3.04 -0.63
N ASN A 81 22.23 -4.24 -0.07
CA ASN A 81 22.93 -5.41 -0.62
C ASN A 81 21.98 -6.14 -1.58
N TYR A 82 22.02 -5.80 -2.87
CA TYR A 82 21.01 -6.27 -3.83
C TYR A 82 21.07 -7.81 -4.01
N PRO A 83 19.97 -8.54 -3.70
CA PRO A 83 19.99 -9.99 -3.52
C PRO A 83 20.30 -10.78 -4.79
N PHE A 84 20.02 -10.22 -5.97
CA PHE A 84 20.22 -10.85 -7.28
C PHE A 84 21.42 -10.27 -8.06
N GLY A 85 22.22 -9.42 -7.42
CA GLY A 85 23.29 -8.68 -8.11
C GLY A 85 24.67 -9.30 -8.07
N GLY A 86 24.82 -10.52 -7.53
CA GLY A 86 26.14 -11.10 -7.29
C GLY A 86 27.00 -10.28 -6.33
N GLY A 87 26.37 -9.70 -5.29
CA GLY A 87 27.06 -8.85 -4.32
C GLY A 87 27.13 -7.36 -4.66
N LYS A 88 26.41 -6.88 -5.70
CA LYS A 88 26.23 -5.44 -5.94
C LYS A 88 25.66 -4.74 -4.71
N ARG A 89 26.27 -3.63 -4.33
CA ARG A 89 25.86 -2.80 -3.21
C ARG A 89 25.51 -1.40 -3.69
N PHE A 90 24.35 -0.91 -3.29
CA PHE A 90 23.91 0.45 -3.53
C PHE A 90 23.98 1.23 -2.23
N LYS A 91 24.61 2.40 -2.24
CA LYS A 91 24.71 3.26 -1.05
C LYS A 91 23.76 4.44 -1.20
N GLY A 92 23.28 4.94 -0.08
CA GLY A 92 22.55 6.20 0.00
C GLY A 92 22.82 6.92 1.31
N GLU A 93 22.56 8.22 1.34
CA GLU A 93 22.75 9.06 2.51
C GLU A 93 21.54 9.97 2.73
N ASN A 94 20.88 9.86 3.88
CA ASN A 94 19.83 10.79 4.29
C ASN A 94 20.41 11.93 5.11
N VAL A 95 19.71 13.07 5.14
CA VAL A 95 20.05 14.21 6.00
C VAL A 95 18.88 14.49 6.91
N PHE A 96 19.14 14.65 8.21
CA PHE A 96 18.10 15.01 9.17
C PHE A 96 18.59 16.03 10.20
N GLY A 97 17.67 16.85 10.68
CA GLY A 97 17.91 17.84 11.73
C GLY A 97 16.85 17.74 12.81
N ILE A 98 17.26 17.74 14.08
CA ILE A 98 16.34 17.69 15.22
C ILE A 98 16.23 19.10 15.85
N LEU A 99 15.02 19.61 15.95
CA LEU A 99 14.68 20.75 16.78
C LEU A 99 14.19 20.25 18.14
N ARG A 100 14.99 20.46 19.19
CA ARG A 100 14.63 20.06 20.56
C ARG A 100 13.54 20.96 21.14
N ALA A 101 12.54 20.36 21.78
CA ALA A 101 11.50 21.08 22.50
C ALA A 101 12.11 21.89 23.65
N PRO A 102 11.79 23.20 23.80
CA PRO A 102 12.42 24.04 24.81
C PRO A 102 11.92 23.82 26.24
N ARG A 103 10.78 23.14 26.45
CA ARG A 103 10.05 23.12 27.74
C ARG A 103 9.86 21.74 28.38
N ILE A 104 10.00 20.65 27.64
CA ILE A 104 9.68 19.29 28.11
C ILE A 104 10.89 18.39 27.85
N ALA A 105 10.99 17.29 28.61
CA ALA A 105 11.90 16.21 28.27
C ALA A 105 11.64 15.75 26.82
N SER A 106 12.67 15.65 26.00
CA SER A 106 12.63 15.21 24.60
C SER A 106 12.21 13.74 24.42
N THR A 107 11.08 13.35 25.02
CA THR A 107 10.53 11.99 25.06
C THR A 107 9.60 11.68 23.90
N GLU A 108 9.12 12.70 23.20
CA GLU A 108 8.23 12.58 22.05
C GLU A 108 8.68 13.46 20.90
N SER A 109 8.37 13.04 19.67
CA SER A 109 8.72 13.78 18.48
C SER A 109 7.67 13.72 17.38
N ILE A 110 7.69 14.71 16.49
CA ILE A 110 6.95 14.74 15.23
C ILE A 110 7.96 14.76 14.09
N VAL A 111 7.70 14.04 13.01
CA VAL A 111 8.56 14.02 11.82
C VAL A 111 7.93 14.85 10.70
N ILE A 112 8.71 15.74 10.08
CA ILE A 112 8.38 16.38 8.81
C ILE A 112 9.42 15.88 7.80
N SER A 113 8.98 15.07 6.84
CA SER A 113 9.87 14.46 5.86
C SER A 113 9.64 14.98 4.45
N ILE A 114 10.71 15.02 3.66
CA ILE A 114 10.67 15.35 2.24
C ILE A 114 11.51 14.35 1.46
N PRO A 115 10.94 13.66 0.45
CA PRO A 115 11.74 12.92 -0.51
C PRO A 115 12.50 13.89 -1.41
N TYR A 116 13.81 13.70 -1.54
CA TYR A 116 14.61 14.49 -2.47
C TYR A 116 14.78 13.75 -3.79
N ARG A 117 14.35 14.41 -4.88
CA ARG A 117 14.40 13.92 -6.25
C ARG A 117 15.46 14.70 -7.04
N PRO A 118 16.58 14.08 -7.43
CA PRO A 118 17.64 14.77 -8.16
C PRO A 118 17.18 15.18 -9.56
N PRO A 119 17.75 16.22 -10.18
CA PRO A 119 17.32 16.71 -11.50
C PRO A 119 17.27 15.66 -12.62
N GLU A 120 18.17 14.67 -12.60
CA GLU A 120 18.21 13.60 -13.62
C GLU A 120 17.12 12.52 -13.44
N THR A 121 16.32 12.56 -12.38
CA THR A 121 15.28 11.55 -12.14
C THR A 121 14.10 11.67 -13.10
N VAL A 122 13.46 10.53 -13.38
CA VAL A 122 12.21 10.46 -14.16
C VAL A 122 10.97 10.87 -13.36
N HIS A 123 11.10 10.89 -12.03
CA HIS A 123 9.98 11.23 -11.13
C HIS A 123 9.70 12.73 -11.11
N THR A 124 8.45 13.10 -10.84
CA THR A 124 8.04 14.51 -10.75
C THR A 124 8.86 15.25 -9.68
N ASP A 125 9.44 16.39 -10.05
CA ASP A 125 10.21 17.22 -9.13
C ASP A 125 9.35 17.65 -7.93
N VAL A 126 9.86 17.45 -6.71
CA VAL A 126 9.24 17.88 -5.43
C VAL A 126 10.21 18.68 -4.55
N SER A 127 11.28 19.21 -5.14
CA SER A 127 12.35 19.93 -4.44
C SER A 127 11.87 21.21 -3.74
N ALA A 128 10.74 21.79 -4.15
CA ALA A 128 10.16 22.97 -3.51
C ALA A 128 9.72 22.72 -2.06
N GLY A 129 9.60 21.45 -1.65
CA GLY A 129 9.39 21.08 -0.25
C GLY A 129 10.55 21.49 0.64
N VAL A 130 11.81 21.34 0.18
CA VAL A 130 13.01 21.55 1.02
C VAL A 130 13.09 23.00 1.52
N PRO A 131 12.94 24.04 0.67
CA PRO A 131 12.88 25.44 1.13
C PRO A 131 11.74 25.73 2.11
N LEU A 132 10.55 25.13 1.91
CA LEU A 132 9.40 25.29 2.81
C LEU A 132 9.71 24.73 4.20
N MET A 133 10.24 23.51 4.26
CA MET A 133 10.63 22.87 5.52
C MET A 133 11.74 23.65 6.23
N LEU A 134 12.77 24.10 5.51
CA LEU A 134 13.87 24.87 6.09
C LEU A 134 13.39 26.23 6.64
N ALA A 135 12.52 26.93 5.92
CA ALA A 135 11.94 28.19 6.40
C ALA A 135 11.02 27.95 7.61
N PHE A 136 10.24 26.86 7.60
CA PHE A 136 9.45 26.47 8.76
C PHE A 136 10.33 26.08 9.96
N ALA A 137 11.49 25.46 9.75
CA ALA A 137 12.44 25.16 10.81
C ALA A 137 13.02 26.44 11.46
N ASP A 138 13.40 27.45 10.67
CA ASP A 138 13.80 28.77 11.18
C ASP A 138 12.70 29.43 12.00
N PHE A 139 11.47 29.39 11.50
CA PHE A 139 10.29 29.88 12.22
C PHE A 139 10.09 29.11 13.54
N ALA A 140 10.06 27.79 13.49
CA ALA A 140 9.81 26.92 14.63
C ALA A 140 10.86 27.13 15.73
N ARG A 141 12.13 27.31 15.36
CA ARG A 141 13.22 27.60 16.30
C ARG A 141 12.98 28.86 17.14
N LYS A 142 12.32 29.88 16.58
CA LYS A 142 12.01 31.14 17.27
C LYS A 142 10.85 31.00 18.26
N LYS A 143 10.06 29.93 18.17
CA LYS A 143 8.85 29.73 18.98
C LYS A 143 9.12 28.84 20.19
N LYS A 144 8.50 29.18 21.33
CA LYS A 144 8.73 28.51 22.63
C LYS A 144 7.62 27.53 23.05
N TYR A 145 6.60 27.36 22.23
CA TYR A 145 5.40 26.58 22.57
C TYR A 145 5.49 25.10 22.18
N TRP A 146 6.61 24.66 21.60
CA TRP A 146 6.80 23.25 21.26
C TRP A 146 6.99 22.40 22.51
N ALA A 147 6.17 21.36 22.60
CA ALA A 147 6.16 20.33 23.63
C ALA A 147 6.87 19.05 23.16
N LYS A 148 6.92 18.83 21.85
CA LYS A 148 7.58 17.68 21.20
C LYS A 148 8.77 18.14 20.36
N ASP A 149 9.77 17.29 20.25
CA ASP A 149 10.87 17.51 19.31
C ASP A 149 10.32 17.47 17.87
N ILE A 150 10.88 18.26 16.96
CA ILE A 150 10.53 18.21 15.54
C ILE A 150 11.73 17.71 14.75
N ILE A 151 11.57 16.57 14.08
CA ILE A 151 12.58 16.00 13.19
C ILE A 151 12.29 16.46 11.77
N PHE A 152 13.26 17.14 11.16
CA PHE A 152 13.25 17.53 9.76
C PHE A 152 14.09 16.54 8.97
N LEU A 153 13.47 15.73 8.12
CA LEU A 153 14.13 14.62 7.42
C LEU A 153 14.07 14.83 5.90
N VAL A 154 15.22 14.78 5.24
CA VAL A 154 15.32 14.75 3.78
C VAL A 154 15.90 13.41 3.38
N THR A 155 15.11 12.61 2.67
CA THR A 155 15.48 11.24 2.27
C THR A 155 15.99 11.20 0.84
N GLU A 156 17.11 10.52 0.63
CA GLU A 156 17.57 10.13 -0.70
C GLU A 156 16.90 8.80 -1.09
N GLN A 157 16.68 8.55 -2.39
CA GLN A 157 16.07 7.30 -2.88
C GLN A 157 14.66 7.01 -2.31
N GLU A 158 13.89 8.07 -2.03
CA GLU A 158 12.48 8.05 -1.58
C GLU A 158 12.17 7.01 -0.49
N GLN A 159 11.53 5.90 -0.86
CA GLN A 159 11.07 4.86 0.05
C GLN A 159 12.23 4.07 0.65
N LEU A 160 13.30 3.84 -0.11
CA LEU A 160 14.46 3.07 0.37
C LEU A 160 15.20 3.84 1.48
N GLY A 161 15.45 5.13 1.26
CA GLY A 161 16.07 5.97 2.28
C GLY A 161 15.17 6.14 3.51
N MET A 162 13.86 6.26 3.32
CA MET A 162 12.91 6.32 4.44
C MET A 162 12.89 5.02 5.25
N GLN A 163 12.83 3.86 4.58
CA GLN A 163 12.88 2.54 5.21
C GLN A 163 14.14 2.40 6.06
N ALA A 164 15.30 2.71 5.47
CA ALA A 164 16.59 2.61 6.16
C ALA A 164 16.63 3.52 7.40
N TRP A 165 16.16 4.77 7.27
CA TRP A 165 16.14 5.71 8.38
C TRP A 165 15.24 5.24 9.53
N LEU A 166 14.05 4.73 9.20
CA LEU A 166 13.12 4.23 10.21
C LEU A 166 13.64 2.96 10.90
N GLU A 167 14.22 2.02 10.15
CA GLU A 167 14.88 0.85 10.74
C GLU A 167 16.01 1.27 11.69
N ALA A 168 16.88 2.18 11.28
CA ALA A 168 17.94 2.69 12.14
C ALA A 168 17.40 3.46 13.37
N TYR A 169 16.22 4.10 13.26
CA TYR A 169 15.55 4.78 14.37
C TYR A 169 15.06 3.80 15.44
N HIS A 170 14.41 2.73 15.02
CA HIS A 170 13.79 1.73 15.89
C HIS A 170 14.72 0.59 16.32
N GLY A 171 15.99 0.60 15.87
CA GLY A 171 16.99 -0.41 16.23
C GLY A 171 16.95 -1.61 15.28
N GLY A 172 17.34 -1.37 14.03
CA GLY A 172 17.34 -2.35 12.95
C GLY A 172 18.15 -3.62 13.26
N GLU A 173 17.75 -4.71 12.61
CA GLU A 173 18.40 -6.02 12.74
C GLU A 173 19.61 -6.14 11.81
N GLU A 174 20.71 -6.69 12.32
CA GLU A 174 21.88 -7.01 11.51
C GLU A 174 21.59 -8.18 10.54
N GLY A 175 22.14 -8.12 9.34
CA GLY A 175 22.06 -9.22 8.36
C GLY A 175 20.85 -9.18 7.41
N ARG A 176 20.03 -8.12 7.46
CA ARG A 176 19.01 -7.84 6.43
C ARG A 176 19.66 -7.42 5.10
N ILE A 177 18.86 -7.49 4.03
CA ILE A 177 19.24 -7.06 2.67
C ILE A 177 19.54 -5.55 2.65
N LEU A 178 18.74 -4.78 3.38
CA LEU A 178 19.00 -3.37 3.67
C LEU A 178 19.81 -3.26 4.95
N ASP A 179 21.07 -2.84 4.84
CA ASP A 179 21.86 -2.38 5.98
C ASP A 179 21.46 -0.94 6.27
N SER A 180 20.62 -0.79 7.30
CA SER A 180 20.10 0.51 7.72
C SER A 180 21.17 1.40 8.35
N GLY A 181 22.31 0.87 8.80
CA GLY A 181 23.34 1.66 9.47
C GLY A 181 22.91 2.16 10.86
N ILE A 182 23.63 3.16 11.38
CA ILE A 182 23.44 3.66 12.75
C ILE A 182 23.15 5.15 12.73
N LEU A 183 22.12 5.56 13.48
CA LEU A 183 21.84 6.98 13.72
C LEU A 183 22.74 7.54 14.82
N ARG A 184 23.42 8.65 14.52
CA ARG A 184 24.26 9.38 15.48
C ARG A 184 23.46 10.12 16.55
N ALA A 185 22.19 10.42 16.27
CA ALA A 185 21.27 11.05 17.20
C ALA A 185 19.85 10.56 16.97
N ARG A 186 19.06 10.56 18.05
CA ARG A 186 17.65 10.21 18.05
C ARG A 186 16.85 11.24 18.87
N ALA A 187 15.58 11.37 18.53
CA ALA A 187 14.62 12.08 19.37
C ALA A 187 13.80 11.06 20.17
N GLY A 188 12.75 11.54 20.84
CA GLY A 188 11.82 10.69 21.55
C GLY A 188 10.98 9.75 20.66
N SER A 189 9.96 9.13 21.22
CA SER A 189 9.00 8.35 20.44
C SER A 189 8.34 9.22 19.38
N ILE A 190 8.36 8.76 18.12
CA ILE A 190 7.65 9.46 17.05
C ILE A 190 6.15 9.25 17.25
N GLN A 191 5.40 10.34 17.38
CA GLN A 191 3.96 10.33 17.59
C GLN A 191 3.20 10.38 16.26
N ALA A 192 3.70 11.20 15.33
CA ALA A 192 3.12 11.36 14.01
C ALA A 192 4.17 11.83 13.00
N ALA A 193 3.93 11.58 11.72
CA ALA A 193 4.78 12.04 10.63
C ALA A 193 3.98 12.69 9.50
N ILE A 194 4.54 13.74 8.91
CA ILE A 194 3.97 14.42 7.76
C ILE A 194 5.00 14.41 6.65
N ASN A 195 4.66 13.76 5.54
CA ASN A 195 5.52 13.77 4.36
C ASN A 195 5.05 14.87 3.39
N LEU A 196 5.97 15.70 2.92
CA LEU A 196 5.68 16.83 2.04
C LEU A 196 6.25 16.56 0.64
N GLU A 197 5.37 16.43 -0.34
CA GLU A 197 5.71 16.30 -1.75
C GLU A 197 5.23 17.56 -2.49
N VAL A 198 6.08 18.60 -2.53
CA VAL A 198 5.69 19.91 -3.07
C VAL A 198 6.31 20.11 -4.44
N GLN A 199 5.50 20.05 -5.48
CA GLN A 199 5.98 20.17 -6.87
C GLN A 199 6.43 21.58 -7.23
N SER A 200 5.75 22.58 -6.69
CA SER A 200 5.97 24.00 -6.98
C SER A 200 5.45 24.85 -5.83
N LEU A 201 5.94 26.09 -5.74
CA LEU A 201 5.40 27.12 -4.85
C LEU A 201 4.10 27.76 -5.39
N ASP A 202 3.77 27.52 -6.66
CA ASP A 202 2.49 27.82 -7.30
C ASP A 202 1.61 26.56 -7.27
N ILE A 203 0.74 26.49 -6.26
CA ILE A 203 -0.02 25.32 -5.82
C ILE A 203 -1.47 25.45 -6.31
N SER A 204 -1.93 24.46 -7.06
CA SER A 204 -3.34 24.38 -7.47
C SER A 204 -4.23 23.76 -6.39
N HIS A 205 -3.82 22.62 -5.83
CA HIS A 205 -4.52 21.85 -4.82
C HIS A 205 -3.52 20.93 -4.10
N ILE A 206 -3.96 20.37 -2.97
CA ILE A 206 -3.21 19.35 -2.23
C ILE A 206 -3.92 18.01 -2.41
N ASN A 207 -3.23 17.06 -3.02
CA ASN A 207 -3.67 15.67 -3.04
C ASN A 207 -3.17 14.97 -1.76
N LEU A 208 -4.09 14.38 -1.01
CA LEU A 208 -3.76 13.65 0.21
C LEU A 208 -3.52 12.19 -0.12
N LYS A 209 -2.27 11.74 0.01
CA LYS A 209 -1.92 10.31 -0.11
C LYS A 209 -1.98 9.69 1.28
N ILE A 210 -2.80 8.65 1.40
CA ILE A 210 -3.15 7.99 2.66
C ILE A 210 -2.92 6.48 2.62
N GLU A 211 -2.63 5.91 1.45
CA GLU A 211 -2.56 4.47 1.29
C GLU A 211 -1.15 4.01 1.66
N GLY A 212 -1.08 3.20 2.71
CA GLY A 212 0.14 2.63 3.25
C GLY A 212 0.39 1.18 2.88
N LEU A 213 1.39 0.58 3.53
CA LEU A 213 1.75 -0.81 3.33
C LEU A 213 0.60 -1.75 3.68
N ASN A 214 0.39 -2.78 2.84
CA ASN A 214 -0.62 -3.82 3.05
C ASN A 214 -2.05 -3.27 3.25
N GLY A 215 -2.36 -2.09 2.71
CA GLY A 215 -3.70 -1.48 2.85
C GLY A 215 -3.94 -0.78 4.20
N GLN A 216 -2.90 -0.55 4.99
CA GLN A 216 -2.99 0.28 6.19
C GLN A 216 -3.28 1.74 5.82
N LEU A 217 -4.04 2.42 6.67
CA LEU A 217 -4.42 3.82 6.51
C LEU A 217 -4.06 4.61 7.78
N PRO A 218 -3.76 5.92 7.64
CA PRO A 218 -3.64 6.79 8.79
C PRO A 218 -4.97 6.90 9.52
N ASN A 219 -4.91 7.32 10.77
CA ASN A 219 -6.07 7.77 11.50
C ASN A 219 -6.88 8.84 10.72
N LEU A 220 -8.20 8.65 10.61
CA LEU A 220 -9.09 9.52 9.85
C LEU A 220 -9.09 10.98 10.34
N ASP A 221 -8.86 11.22 11.64
CA ASP A 221 -8.80 12.58 12.19
C ASP A 221 -7.58 13.35 11.67
N LEU A 222 -6.46 12.67 11.39
CA LEU A 222 -5.29 13.29 10.77
C LEU A 222 -5.61 13.75 9.34
N HIS A 223 -6.31 12.93 8.57
CA HIS A 223 -6.80 13.31 7.24
C HIS A 223 -7.75 14.52 7.31
N ASN A 224 -8.72 14.47 8.22
CA ASN A 224 -9.72 15.53 8.40
C ASN A 224 -9.07 16.84 8.86
N LEU A 225 -8.07 16.76 9.73
CA LEU A 225 -7.28 17.90 10.20
C LEU A 225 -6.64 18.64 9.04
N VAL A 226 -5.93 17.90 8.17
CA VAL A 226 -5.25 18.50 7.02
C VAL A 226 -6.25 19.13 6.07
N GLN A 227 -7.34 18.44 5.76
CA GLN A 227 -8.38 18.98 4.89
C GLN A 227 -8.98 20.28 5.43
N LYS A 228 -9.30 20.32 6.73
CA LYS A 228 -9.90 21.49 7.37
C LYS A 228 -8.93 22.67 7.43
N LEU A 229 -7.66 22.42 7.75
CA LEU A 229 -6.61 23.46 7.76
C LEU A 229 -6.32 23.99 6.35
N SER A 230 -6.26 23.13 5.34
CA SER A 230 -6.08 23.55 3.96
C SER A 230 -7.23 24.42 3.49
N SER A 231 -8.48 23.99 3.72
CA SER A 231 -9.65 24.79 3.36
C SER A 231 -9.69 26.13 4.09
N LYS A 232 -9.26 26.20 5.36
CA LYS A 232 -9.16 27.46 6.12
C LYS A 232 -8.13 28.42 5.51
N ASN A 233 -7.05 27.90 4.95
CA ASN A 233 -5.97 28.68 4.34
C ASN A 233 -6.17 28.91 2.83
N GLY A 234 -7.32 28.54 2.28
CA GLY A 234 -7.69 28.82 0.88
C GLY A 234 -7.13 27.83 -0.15
N ILE A 235 -6.53 26.71 0.27
CA ILE A 235 -6.06 25.65 -0.63
C ILE A 235 -6.99 24.44 -0.49
N ILE A 236 -7.51 23.92 -1.60
CA ILE A 236 -8.37 22.74 -1.57
C ILE A 236 -7.49 21.50 -1.35
N ALA A 237 -7.87 20.65 -0.40
CA ALA A 237 -7.20 19.38 -0.12
C ALA A 237 -8.18 18.22 -0.05
N GLY A 238 -7.79 17.05 -0.53
CA GLY A 238 -8.62 15.86 -0.52
C GLY A 238 -7.92 14.63 -1.08
N TYR A 239 -8.49 13.46 -0.86
CA TYR A 239 -8.01 12.20 -1.44
C TYR A 239 -8.31 12.16 -2.95
N LYS A 240 -7.29 11.86 -3.76
CA LYS A 240 -7.36 11.87 -5.24
C LYS A 240 -8.01 13.14 -5.79
N GLN A 241 -7.73 14.27 -5.14
CA GLN A 241 -8.20 15.58 -5.56
C GLN A 241 -7.56 15.93 -6.90
N ALA A 242 -8.36 16.47 -7.83
CA ALA A 242 -7.90 16.99 -9.11
C ALA A 242 -8.22 18.49 -9.24
N SER A 243 -7.51 19.21 -10.11
CA SER A 243 -7.72 20.66 -10.31
C SER A 243 -9.13 21.02 -10.78
N SER A 244 -9.83 20.10 -11.47
CA SER A 244 -11.21 20.28 -11.95
C SER A 244 -12.27 19.68 -11.02
N SER A 245 -11.85 18.93 -9.99
CA SER A 245 -12.80 18.21 -9.15
C SER A 245 -13.56 19.16 -8.22
N PRO A 246 -14.90 19.02 -8.15
CA PRO A 246 -15.71 19.90 -7.31
C PRO A 246 -15.38 19.68 -5.83
N LYS A 247 -15.52 20.75 -5.02
CA LYS A 247 -15.32 20.67 -3.55
C LYS A 247 -16.16 19.58 -2.88
N ARG A 248 -17.33 19.26 -3.47
CA ARG A 248 -18.24 18.18 -3.06
C ARG A 248 -18.73 17.45 -4.31
N SER A 249 -18.61 16.12 -4.31
CA SER A 249 -19.28 15.29 -5.31
C SER A 249 -20.69 14.93 -4.84
N PHE A 250 -21.69 15.29 -5.65
CA PHE A 250 -23.10 14.98 -5.37
C PHE A 250 -23.60 13.77 -6.16
N ARG A 251 -22.88 13.32 -7.19
CA ARG A 251 -23.33 12.24 -8.06
C ARG A 251 -22.94 10.89 -7.48
N TYR A 252 -23.89 9.96 -7.45
CA TYR A 252 -23.66 8.58 -7.01
C TYR A 252 -22.50 7.91 -7.78
N GLN A 253 -22.40 8.15 -9.10
CA GLN A 253 -21.37 7.56 -9.96
C GLN A 253 -19.95 7.98 -9.53
N ASP A 254 -19.74 9.27 -9.29
CA ASP A 254 -18.46 9.81 -8.85
C ASP A 254 -18.06 9.23 -7.49
N LYS A 255 -19.01 9.12 -6.56
CA LYS A 255 -18.81 8.50 -5.23
C LYS A 255 -18.44 7.03 -5.34
N LEU A 256 -19.13 6.27 -6.19
CA LEU A 256 -18.82 4.86 -6.45
C LEU A 256 -17.44 4.71 -7.08
N LEU A 257 -17.10 5.55 -8.06
CA LEU A 257 -15.79 5.54 -8.70
C LEU A 257 -14.68 5.90 -7.71
N ASN A 258 -14.92 6.81 -6.78
CA ASN A 258 -13.97 7.14 -5.73
C ASN A 258 -13.73 5.95 -4.78
N LEU A 259 -14.81 5.29 -4.32
CA LEU A 259 -14.72 4.07 -3.50
C LEU A 259 -13.97 2.96 -4.23
N LEU A 260 -14.32 2.69 -5.50
CA LEU A 260 -13.64 1.67 -6.31
C LEU A 260 -12.17 2.03 -6.54
N SER A 261 -11.87 3.29 -6.81
CA SER A 261 -10.50 3.77 -6.98
C SER A 261 -9.66 3.56 -5.72
N MET A 262 -10.24 3.77 -4.53
CA MET A 262 -9.58 3.49 -3.26
C MET A 262 -9.39 1.99 -3.02
N VAL A 263 -10.39 1.16 -3.32
CA VAL A 263 -10.28 -0.30 -3.26
C VAL A 263 -9.19 -0.81 -4.19
N PHE A 264 -9.16 -0.40 -5.46
CA PHE A 264 -8.15 -0.90 -6.40
C PHE A 264 -6.72 -0.46 -6.02
N SER A 265 -6.58 0.77 -5.52
CA SER A 265 -5.27 1.32 -5.16
C SER A 265 -4.72 0.68 -3.89
N GLN A 266 -5.54 0.50 -2.84
CA GLN A 266 -5.16 -0.23 -1.63
C GLN A 266 -4.94 -1.74 -1.84
N ALA A 267 -5.64 -2.35 -2.81
CA ALA A 267 -5.48 -3.77 -3.10
C ALA A 267 -4.04 -4.13 -3.51
N SER A 268 -3.28 -3.17 -4.05
CA SER A 268 -1.86 -3.36 -4.37
C SER A 268 -0.99 -3.63 -3.14
N GLY A 269 -1.38 -3.12 -1.96
CA GLY A 269 -0.57 -3.16 -0.74
C GLY A 269 0.70 -2.30 -0.78
N VAL A 270 0.93 -1.55 -1.86
CA VAL A 270 2.10 -0.69 -2.05
C VAL A 270 1.77 0.72 -1.54
N PRO A 271 2.65 1.35 -0.75
CA PRO A 271 2.40 2.67 -0.20
C PRO A 271 2.49 3.74 -1.30
N THR A 272 1.56 4.68 -1.28
CA THR A 272 1.48 5.78 -2.26
C THR A 272 2.51 6.88 -2.04
N GLY A 273 3.21 6.87 -0.90
CA GLY A 273 4.31 7.76 -0.57
C GLY A 273 5.03 7.30 0.69
N ASN A 274 6.07 8.03 1.09
CA ASN A 274 6.94 7.65 2.22
C ASN A 274 6.19 7.50 3.56
N HIS A 275 5.03 8.14 3.73
CA HIS A 275 4.18 8.00 4.91
C HIS A 275 3.79 6.54 5.20
N GLY A 276 3.58 5.72 4.17
CA GLY A 276 3.12 4.35 4.34
C GLY A 276 4.08 3.45 5.11
N LEU A 277 5.38 3.80 5.14
CA LEU A 277 6.43 3.10 5.87
C LEU A 277 6.42 3.40 7.37
N PHE A 278 5.72 4.45 7.82
CA PHE A 278 5.59 4.78 9.24
C PHE A 278 4.56 3.88 9.94
N HIS A 279 3.52 3.43 9.22
CA HIS A 279 2.44 2.65 9.82
C HIS A 279 2.89 1.30 10.40
N LYS A 280 3.95 0.68 9.85
CA LYS A 280 4.54 -0.55 10.42
C LYS A 280 5.08 -0.38 11.83
N TYR A 281 5.40 0.85 12.24
CA TYR A 281 5.86 1.19 13.58
C TYR A 281 4.73 1.76 14.47
N GLY A 282 3.48 1.69 14.01
CA GLY A 282 2.33 2.30 14.70
C GLY A 282 2.44 3.83 14.79
N ILE A 283 3.05 4.46 13.78
CA ILE A 283 3.16 5.91 13.66
C ILE A 283 2.15 6.38 12.62
N GLU A 284 1.30 7.32 13.04
CA GLU A 284 0.31 7.91 12.14
C GLU A 284 0.96 8.91 11.18
N ALA A 285 0.81 8.66 9.89
CA ALA A 285 1.44 9.47 8.87
C ALA A 285 0.61 9.62 7.61
N LEU A 286 0.71 10.78 6.96
CA LEU A 286 0.14 10.99 5.62
C LEU A 286 1.06 11.85 4.75
N THR A 287 0.87 11.82 3.43
CA THR A 287 1.60 12.69 2.51
C THR A 287 0.71 13.80 1.97
N LEU A 288 1.20 15.04 2.04
CA LEU A 288 0.63 16.19 1.35
C LEU A 288 1.37 16.37 0.02
N GLU A 289 0.72 16.01 -1.07
CA GLU A 289 1.22 16.28 -2.41
C GLU A 289 0.65 17.62 -2.90
N ALA A 290 1.46 18.67 -2.89
CA ALA A 290 1.06 19.97 -3.42
C ALA A 290 1.36 20.02 -4.92
N VAL A 291 0.29 19.97 -5.71
CA VAL A 291 0.35 19.82 -7.18
C VAL A 291 0.48 21.19 -7.85
N LYS A 292 1.43 21.30 -8.79
CA LYS A 292 1.69 22.52 -9.54
C LYS A 292 0.45 22.93 -10.36
N ARG A 293 0.18 24.23 -10.45
CA ARG A 293 -0.84 24.76 -11.36
C ARG A 293 -0.38 24.71 -12.82
N GLU A 294 -1.25 24.21 -13.71
CA GLU A 294 -0.95 24.11 -15.15
C GLU A 294 -0.82 25.47 -15.84
N LYS A 295 -1.64 26.46 -15.44
CA LYS A 295 -1.60 27.83 -15.96
C LYS A 295 -1.13 28.77 -14.87
N ALA A 296 0.02 29.40 -15.05
CA ALA A 296 0.56 30.36 -14.10
C ALA A 296 -0.42 31.52 -13.90
N GLN A 297 -0.96 31.65 -12.69
CA GLN A 297 -1.59 32.88 -12.23
C GLN A 297 -0.63 33.54 -11.24
N GLN A 298 -0.43 34.85 -11.37
CA GLN A 298 0.42 35.61 -10.46
C GLN A 298 -0.28 35.79 -9.10
N GLN A 299 -0.39 34.74 -8.29
CA GLN A 299 -0.84 34.86 -6.90
C GLN A 299 0.19 34.28 -5.93
N PHE A 300 0.79 35.19 -5.16
CA PHE A 300 1.85 34.91 -4.19
C PHE A 300 1.34 34.48 -2.80
N GLN A 301 0.03 34.29 -2.64
CA GLN A 301 -0.57 34.00 -1.32
C GLN A 301 -0.38 32.52 -0.89
N GLU A 302 -0.03 31.64 -1.82
CA GLU A 302 -0.03 30.19 -1.62
C GLU A 302 1.14 29.69 -0.76
N ILE A 303 2.33 30.30 -0.87
CA ILE A 303 3.48 29.97 0.00
C ILE A 303 3.12 30.21 1.47
N GLY A 304 2.52 31.37 1.76
CA GLY A 304 2.07 31.71 3.11
C GLY A 304 0.99 30.74 3.58
N SER A 305 0.04 30.38 2.72
CA SER A 305 -0.98 29.38 3.04
C SER A 305 -0.40 28.00 3.32
N MET A 306 0.59 27.54 2.55
CA MET A 306 1.25 26.25 2.80
C MET A 306 2.01 26.24 4.13
N LEU A 307 2.76 27.29 4.44
CA LEU A 307 3.43 27.43 5.74
C LEU A 307 2.42 27.42 6.90
N ARG A 308 1.28 28.12 6.75
CA ARG A 308 0.20 28.13 7.75
C ARG A 308 -0.45 26.75 7.94
N ILE A 309 -0.54 25.95 6.88
CA ILE A 309 -1.02 24.56 6.97
C ILE A 309 0.01 23.72 7.74
N ILE A 310 1.30 23.80 7.40
CA ILE A 310 2.37 23.06 8.10
C ILE A 310 2.44 23.46 9.58
N GLU A 311 2.37 24.75 9.90
CA GLU A 311 2.29 25.24 11.29
C GLU A 311 1.05 24.68 11.99
N GLY A 312 -0.13 24.80 11.37
CA GLY A 312 -1.38 24.34 11.95
C GLY A 312 -1.38 22.85 12.26
N ILE A 313 -0.86 22.02 11.36
CA ILE A 313 -0.74 20.57 11.56
C ILE A 313 0.24 20.31 12.71
N SER A 314 1.42 20.92 12.66
CA SER A 314 2.46 20.75 13.69
C SER A 314 1.96 21.16 15.07
N ARG A 315 1.19 22.26 15.19
CA ARG A 315 0.59 22.71 16.45
C ARG A 315 -0.49 21.76 16.96
N SER A 316 -1.30 21.20 16.06
CA SER A 316 -2.35 20.24 16.45
C SER A 316 -1.73 18.93 16.94
N LEU A 317 -0.71 18.41 16.25
CA LEU A 317 0.05 17.23 16.66
C LEU A 317 0.85 17.48 17.95
N ASN A 318 1.37 18.69 18.14
CA ASN A 318 2.08 19.07 19.37
C ASN A 318 1.16 18.99 20.60
N ASN A 319 -0.14 19.25 20.44
CA ASN A 319 -1.13 19.22 21.52
C ASN A 319 -1.63 17.82 21.88
N LEU A 320 -1.38 16.81 21.05
CA LEU A 320 -1.73 15.42 21.37
C LEU A 320 -1.01 14.98 22.64
N LEU A 321 -1.73 14.52 23.65
CA LEU A 321 -1.12 14.00 24.89
C LEU A 321 -0.80 12.51 24.79
N GLU A 322 -1.53 11.80 23.93
CA GLU A 322 -1.46 10.36 23.76
C GLU A 322 -1.36 10.02 22.27
N ARG A 323 -0.97 8.78 21.97
CA ARG A 323 -1.02 8.23 20.60
C ARG A 323 -2.47 8.24 20.10
N PHE A 324 -2.66 8.33 18.79
CA PHE A 324 -3.98 8.25 18.18
C PHE A 324 -4.70 6.94 18.56
N HIS A 325 -5.92 7.03 19.11
CA HIS A 325 -6.67 5.85 19.54
C HIS A 325 -8.20 5.96 19.40
N GLN A 326 -8.77 7.17 19.27
CA GLN A 326 -10.23 7.36 19.34
C GLN A 326 -10.95 7.28 17.98
N SER A 327 -10.25 7.53 16.88
CA SER A 327 -10.85 7.61 15.53
C SER A 327 -10.54 6.37 14.67
N PHE A 328 -11.13 6.31 13.47
CA PHE A 328 -11.08 5.14 12.59
C PHE A 328 -9.72 4.98 11.90
N PHE A 329 -9.23 3.74 11.88
CA PHE A 329 -8.07 3.28 11.09
C PHE A 329 -8.49 2.49 9.84
N PHE A 330 -9.76 2.09 9.76
CA PHE A 330 -10.31 1.27 8.70
C PHE A 330 -11.54 1.97 8.12
N TYR A 331 -11.35 2.64 6.99
CA TYR A 331 -12.39 3.42 6.33
C TYR A 331 -12.19 3.46 4.81
N LEU A 332 -13.28 3.73 4.08
CA LEU A 332 -13.24 4.10 2.68
C LEU A 332 -13.81 5.50 2.49
N LEU A 333 -13.10 6.36 1.75
CA LEU A 333 -13.54 7.72 1.47
C LEU A 333 -14.52 7.71 0.29
N VAL A 334 -15.75 8.17 0.55
CA VAL A 334 -16.80 8.32 -0.48
C VAL A 334 -16.63 9.65 -1.20
N SER A 335 -16.41 10.70 -0.41
CA SER A 335 -16.10 12.05 -0.85
C SER A 335 -15.14 12.69 0.15
N ASN A 336 -14.68 13.90 -0.15
CA ASN A 336 -13.84 14.68 0.74
C ASN A 336 -14.41 14.82 2.16
N ASP A 337 -15.74 14.85 2.30
CA ASP A 337 -16.46 15.06 3.56
C ASP A 337 -17.26 13.84 4.04
N ARG A 338 -17.15 12.67 3.40
CA ARG A 338 -17.89 11.46 3.79
C ARG A 338 -17.07 10.19 3.66
N PHE A 339 -17.28 9.27 4.59
CA PHE A 339 -16.58 8.00 4.66
C PHE A 339 -17.52 6.84 5.03
N VAL A 340 -17.06 5.62 4.78
CA VAL A 340 -17.71 4.36 5.14
C VAL A 340 -16.79 3.65 6.12
N SER A 341 -17.31 3.22 7.27
CA SER A 341 -16.53 2.54 8.30
C SER A 341 -16.34 1.06 7.99
N ILE A 342 -15.41 0.40 8.69
CA ILE A 342 -15.22 -1.06 8.60
C ILE A 342 -16.50 -1.86 8.82
N GLY A 343 -17.36 -1.45 9.77
CA GLY A 343 -18.62 -2.13 10.04
C GLY A 343 -19.58 -2.10 8.85
N ASP A 344 -19.50 -1.06 8.03
CA ASP A 344 -20.40 -0.83 6.91
C ASP A 344 -19.93 -1.52 5.63
N TYR A 345 -18.62 -1.54 5.33
CA TYR A 345 -18.13 -2.16 4.08
C TYR A 345 -17.82 -3.65 4.20
N MET A 346 -17.43 -4.16 5.39
CA MET A 346 -17.05 -5.56 5.59
C MET A 346 -18.12 -6.60 5.22
N PRO A 347 -19.43 -6.34 5.42
CA PRO A 347 -20.47 -7.26 4.96
C PRO A 347 -20.38 -7.59 3.46
N SER A 348 -19.83 -6.69 2.63
CA SER A 348 -19.59 -6.96 1.19
C SER A 348 -18.70 -8.19 0.98
N LEU A 349 -17.63 -8.31 1.75
CA LEU A 349 -16.72 -9.45 1.70
C LEU A 349 -17.34 -10.69 2.35
N ALA A 350 -17.97 -10.52 3.51
CA ALA A 350 -18.58 -11.61 4.26
C ALA A 350 -19.67 -12.32 3.43
N LEU A 351 -20.47 -11.58 2.67
CA LEU A 351 -21.48 -12.17 1.77
C LEU A 351 -20.84 -12.98 0.63
N MET A 352 -19.72 -12.52 0.07
CA MET A 352 -19.00 -13.23 -0.98
C MET A 352 -18.35 -14.52 -0.47
N ALA A 353 -17.61 -14.44 0.64
CA ALA A 353 -17.00 -15.61 1.26
C ALA A 353 -18.06 -16.58 1.80
N GLY A 354 -19.14 -16.05 2.39
CA GLY A 354 -20.27 -16.83 2.90
C GLY A 354 -20.94 -17.68 1.83
N ALA A 355 -21.02 -17.20 0.57
CA ALA A 355 -21.54 -18.00 -0.53
C ALA A 355 -20.71 -19.27 -0.79
N LEU A 356 -19.38 -19.21 -0.62
CA LEU A 356 -18.51 -20.39 -0.71
C LEU A 356 -18.75 -21.37 0.43
N LEU A 357 -18.88 -20.85 1.67
CA LEU A 357 -19.12 -21.66 2.87
C LEU A 357 -20.48 -22.36 2.81
N ILE A 358 -21.53 -21.65 2.38
CA ILE A 358 -22.88 -22.22 2.19
C ILE A 358 -22.83 -23.31 1.11
N LYS A 359 -22.17 -23.07 -0.03
CA LYS A 359 -22.00 -24.09 -1.07
C LYS A 359 -21.26 -25.32 -0.54
N ALA A 360 -20.17 -25.12 0.21
CA ALA A 360 -19.43 -26.21 0.84
C ALA A 360 -20.32 -27.04 1.80
N PHE A 361 -21.13 -26.36 2.60
CA PHE A 361 -22.08 -27.00 3.51
C PHE A 361 -23.15 -27.81 2.77
N ILE A 362 -23.72 -27.28 1.67
CA ILE A 362 -24.68 -28.01 0.84
C ILE A 362 -24.05 -29.28 0.24
N HIS A 363 -22.83 -29.17 -0.31
CA HIS A 363 -22.12 -30.34 -0.85
C HIS A 363 -21.83 -31.38 0.24
N TYR A 364 -21.38 -30.93 1.42
CA TYR A 364 -21.17 -31.81 2.57
C TYR A 364 -22.46 -32.56 2.98
N LEU A 365 -23.59 -31.85 3.06
CA LEU A 365 -24.89 -32.48 3.35
C LEU A 365 -25.29 -33.48 2.26
N SER A 366 -25.13 -33.14 0.97
CA SER A 366 -25.44 -34.09 -0.11
C SER A 366 -24.60 -35.36 -0.01
N MET A 367 -23.33 -35.27 0.38
CA MET A 367 -22.48 -36.46 0.55
C MET A 367 -22.98 -37.38 1.67
N HIS A 368 -23.58 -36.83 2.73
CA HIS A 368 -24.07 -37.59 3.88
C HIS A 368 -25.52 -38.06 3.76
N TYR A 369 -26.37 -37.32 3.05
CA TYR A 369 -27.82 -37.56 2.96
C TYR A 369 -28.29 -38.06 1.60
N SER A 370 -27.42 -38.20 0.59
CA SER A 370 -27.76 -38.92 -0.65
C SER A 370 -27.78 -40.43 -0.40
N GLY A 371 -28.83 -40.89 0.28
CA GLY A 371 -29.31 -42.28 0.32
C GLY A 371 -30.71 -42.34 -0.31
N ASP A 372 -30.83 -43.14 -1.36
CA ASP A 372 -32.03 -43.63 -2.08
C ASP A 372 -33.10 -42.64 -2.59
N GLU A 373 -32.97 -42.24 -3.86
CA GLU A 373 -34.11 -42.04 -4.77
C GLU A 373 -34.10 -43.13 -5.86
N GLY A 374 -33.99 -44.40 -5.46
CA GLY A 374 -34.02 -45.56 -6.37
C GLY A 374 -35.11 -46.53 -5.97
N ASP A 375 -36.19 -46.56 -6.77
CA ASP A 375 -37.29 -47.52 -6.82
C ASP A 375 -38.18 -47.66 -5.57
N VAL A 376 -39.27 -46.90 -5.58
CA VAL A 376 -40.49 -47.22 -4.80
C VAL A 376 -41.16 -48.44 -5.45
N ASP A 377 -40.82 -49.63 -4.97
CA ASP A 377 -41.81 -50.71 -4.90
C ASP A 377 -41.56 -51.57 -3.65
N GLY A 378 -42.55 -51.59 -2.75
CA GLY A 378 -42.53 -52.41 -1.54
C GLY A 378 -42.39 -51.64 -0.23
N GLN A 379 -43.35 -51.85 0.66
CA GLN A 379 -43.45 -51.28 2.00
C GLN A 379 -42.25 -51.67 2.88
N GLU A 380 -41.45 -50.69 3.31
CA GLU A 380 -40.68 -50.70 4.58
C GLU A 380 -40.20 -49.26 4.87
N GLU A 381 -40.18 -48.87 6.14
CA GLU A 381 -39.78 -47.51 6.58
C GLU A 381 -38.33 -47.18 6.14
N PRO A 382 -38.03 -45.95 5.69
CA PRO A 382 -36.69 -45.62 5.23
C PRO A 382 -35.72 -45.52 6.41
N GLU A 383 -34.99 -46.60 6.70
CA GLU A 383 -33.81 -46.54 7.54
C GLU A 383 -32.72 -45.69 6.85
N GLN A 384 -32.46 -44.50 7.40
CA GLN A 384 -31.37 -43.63 6.97
C GLN A 384 -30.01 -44.31 7.20
N LYS A 385 -29.49 -45.03 6.19
CA LYS A 385 -28.12 -45.57 6.23
C LYS A 385 -27.09 -44.45 6.08
N GLN A 386 -26.56 -44.00 7.21
CA GLN A 386 -25.40 -43.12 7.27
C GLN A 386 -24.18 -43.82 6.66
N LYS A 387 -23.60 -43.28 5.58
CA LYS A 387 -22.35 -43.82 4.99
C LYS A 387 -21.22 -43.80 6.03
N ASN A 388 -20.46 -44.89 6.13
CA ASN A 388 -19.29 -44.98 6.99
C ASN A 388 -18.24 -43.93 6.61
N LEU A 389 -17.74 -43.18 7.59
CA LEU A 389 -16.74 -42.10 7.44
C LEU A 389 -15.43 -42.56 6.77
N SER A 390 -15.10 -43.86 6.85
CA SER A 390 -13.91 -44.47 6.25
C SER A 390 -13.95 -44.56 4.71
N ASP A 391 -15.14 -44.56 4.10
CA ASP A 391 -15.29 -44.78 2.65
C ASP A 391 -15.15 -43.48 1.83
N ILE A 392 -15.06 -42.32 2.51
CA ILE A 392 -15.06 -41.01 1.85
C ILE A 392 -13.65 -40.60 1.37
N GLY A 393 -12.59 -41.30 1.79
CA GLY A 393 -11.24 -41.08 1.26
C GLY A 393 -10.60 -39.74 1.68
N TYR A 394 -10.96 -39.20 2.86
CA TYR A 394 -10.44 -37.92 3.37
C TYR A 394 -8.90 -37.86 3.46
N PHE A 395 -8.25 -38.99 3.73
CA PHE A 395 -6.79 -39.06 3.77
C PHE A 395 -6.16 -38.69 2.43
N SER A 396 -6.70 -39.20 1.32
CA SER A 396 -6.23 -38.87 -0.04
C SER A 396 -6.45 -37.39 -0.36
N VAL A 397 -7.57 -36.80 0.09
CA VAL A 397 -7.83 -35.35 -0.03
C VAL A 397 -6.78 -34.54 0.74
N GLY A 398 -6.46 -34.96 1.97
CA GLY A 398 -5.41 -34.33 2.79
C GLY A 398 -4.04 -34.34 2.10
N ILE A 399 -3.66 -35.45 1.46
CA ILE A 399 -2.41 -35.53 0.69
C ILE A 399 -2.41 -34.52 -0.47
N VAL A 400 -3.51 -34.43 -1.24
CA VAL A 400 -3.61 -33.46 -2.35
C VAL A 400 -3.41 -32.03 -1.85
N LEU A 401 -4.07 -31.67 -0.75
CA LEU A 401 -3.93 -30.33 -0.16
C LEU A 401 -2.51 -30.08 0.35
N LEU A 402 -1.88 -31.05 1.02
CA LEU A 402 -0.49 -30.95 1.48
C LEU A 402 0.47 -30.71 0.32
N VAL A 403 0.31 -31.45 -0.77
CA VAL A 403 1.14 -31.29 -1.98
C VAL A 403 0.92 -29.90 -2.61
N ALA A 404 -0.33 -29.44 -2.72
CA ALA A 404 -0.64 -28.11 -3.25
C ALA A 404 -0.01 -26.99 -2.40
N HIS A 405 -0.10 -27.08 -1.07
CA HIS A 405 0.53 -26.13 -0.16
C HIS A 405 2.06 -26.21 -0.21
N SER A 406 2.63 -27.40 -0.40
CA SER A 406 4.08 -27.57 -0.55
C SER A 406 4.60 -26.90 -1.83
N ILE A 407 3.85 -26.98 -2.93
CA ILE A 407 4.16 -26.26 -4.17
C ILE A 407 4.04 -24.73 -3.96
N GLY A 408 3.00 -24.28 -3.25
CA GLY A 408 2.84 -22.87 -2.90
C GLY A 408 3.98 -22.35 -2.03
N ALA A 409 4.38 -23.10 -1.01
CA ALA A 409 5.53 -22.80 -0.18
C ALA A 409 6.83 -22.75 -1.00
N LEU A 410 7.00 -23.68 -1.94
CA LEU A 410 8.15 -23.67 -2.86
C LEU A 410 8.19 -22.38 -3.70
N ALA A 411 7.05 -21.95 -4.26
CA ALA A 411 6.95 -20.70 -5.01
C ALA A 411 7.31 -19.48 -4.15
N PHE A 412 6.96 -19.48 -2.86
CA PHE A 412 7.26 -18.39 -1.93
C PHE A 412 8.73 -18.37 -1.48
N PHE A 413 9.31 -19.52 -1.10
CA PHE A 413 10.64 -19.58 -0.50
C PHE A 413 11.79 -19.63 -1.53
N LEU A 414 11.58 -20.17 -2.72
CA LEU A 414 12.66 -20.29 -3.72
C LEU A 414 13.32 -18.94 -4.07
N PRO A 415 12.56 -17.86 -4.36
CA PRO A 415 13.16 -16.56 -4.66
C PRO A 415 14.03 -16.01 -3.53
N HIS A 416 13.70 -16.33 -2.27
CA HIS A 416 14.39 -15.86 -1.07
C HIS A 416 15.66 -16.66 -0.74
N SER A 417 15.91 -17.76 -1.44
CA SER A 417 17.06 -18.61 -1.15
C SER A 417 18.35 -18.07 -1.79
N LYS A 418 19.37 -17.84 -0.96
CA LYS A 418 20.71 -17.41 -1.41
C LYS A 418 21.34 -18.31 -2.48
N PRO A 419 21.21 -19.67 -2.41
CA PRO A 419 21.76 -20.53 -3.46
C PRO A 419 21.10 -20.32 -4.82
N VAL A 420 19.78 -20.08 -4.87
CA VAL A 420 19.08 -19.81 -6.13
C VAL A 420 19.49 -18.46 -6.68
N SER A 421 19.57 -17.42 -5.84
CA SER A 421 20.00 -16.10 -6.33
C SER A 421 21.44 -16.11 -6.85
N GLN A 422 22.33 -16.87 -6.21
CA GLN A 422 23.70 -17.09 -6.68
C GLN A 422 23.74 -17.86 -8.00
N TYR A 423 22.96 -18.94 -8.13
CA TYR A 423 22.86 -19.70 -9.38
C TYR A 423 22.34 -18.84 -10.54
N LEU A 424 21.28 -18.05 -10.32
CA LEU A 424 20.74 -17.14 -11.33
C LEU A 424 21.79 -16.12 -11.80
N TYR A 425 22.61 -15.62 -10.87
CA TYR A 425 23.71 -14.72 -11.17
C TYR A 425 24.86 -15.41 -11.94
N GLU A 426 25.32 -16.58 -11.50
CA GLU A 426 26.38 -17.35 -12.16
C GLU A 426 25.99 -17.78 -13.58
N ALA A 427 24.71 -18.10 -13.78
CA ALA A 427 24.13 -18.39 -15.09
C ALA A 427 24.02 -17.15 -16.01
N SER A 428 24.45 -15.96 -15.55
CA SER A 428 24.39 -14.69 -16.29
C SER A 428 22.98 -14.33 -16.80
N LEU A 429 21.95 -14.79 -16.10
CA LEU A 429 20.55 -14.45 -16.40
C LEU A 429 20.24 -13.06 -15.82
N SER A 430 19.42 -12.27 -16.52
CA SER A 430 18.86 -11.06 -15.91
C SER A 430 17.95 -11.47 -14.74
N THR A 431 17.90 -10.67 -13.67
CA THR A 431 17.03 -10.95 -12.52
C THR A 431 15.57 -11.18 -12.94
N GLN A 432 15.09 -10.35 -13.87
CA GLN A 432 13.74 -10.40 -14.44
C GLN A 432 13.44 -11.75 -15.09
N PHE A 433 14.34 -12.19 -15.97
CA PHE A 433 14.17 -13.46 -16.67
C PHE A 433 14.34 -14.64 -15.71
N GLY A 434 15.34 -14.61 -14.84
CA GLY A 434 15.64 -15.66 -13.87
C GLY A 434 14.47 -15.96 -12.92
N LEU A 435 13.88 -14.91 -12.32
CA LEU A 435 12.71 -15.05 -11.45
C LEU A 435 11.48 -15.52 -12.23
N PHE A 436 11.25 -14.98 -13.43
CA PHE A 436 10.13 -15.42 -14.26
C PHE A 436 10.25 -16.91 -14.64
N SER A 437 11.43 -17.36 -15.08
CA SER A 437 11.69 -18.77 -15.39
C SER A 437 11.52 -19.67 -14.17
N LEU A 438 11.91 -19.20 -12.98
CA LEU A 438 11.71 -19.93 -11.72
C LEU A 438 10.22 -20.15 -11.43
N PHE A 439 9.39 -19.11 -11.52
CA PHE A 439 7.94 -19.23 -11.33
C PHE A 439 7.28 -20.11 -12.39
N VAL A 440 7.70 -19.99 -13.66
CA VAL A 440 7.22 -20.87 -14.74
C VAL A 440 7.62 -22.32 -14.48
N ALA A 441 8.82 -22.60 -13.98
CA ALA A 441 9.25 -23.96 -13.64
C ALA A 441 8.39 -24.57 -12.53
N VAL A 442 8.10 -23.81 -11.46
CA VAL A 442 7.19 -24.25 -10.40
C VAL A 442 5.78 -24.52 -10.95
N LEU A 443 5.29 -23.67 -11.86
CA LEU A 443 4.00 -23.87 -12.52
C LEU A 443 3.96 -25.12 -13.39
N VAL A 444 5.03 -25.41 -14.14
CA VAL A 444 5.15 -26.63 -14.95
C VAL A 444 5.13 -27.88 -14.07
N VAL A 445 5.84 -27.86 -12.94
CA VAL A 445 5.77 -28.95 -11.94
C VAL A 445 4.33 -29.12 -11.46
N ALA A 446 3.65 -28.04 -11.07
CA ALA A 446 2.28 -28.10 -10.58
C ALA A 446 1.28 -28.71 -11.59
N PHE A 447 1.42 -28.39 -12.89
CA PHE A 447 0.54 -28.92 -13.93
C PHE A 447 0.86 -30.36 -14.35
N THR A 448 2.13 -30.76 -14.27
CA THR A 448 2.56 -32.10 -14.72
C THR A 448 2.46 -33.15 -13.61
N LEU A 449 2.56 -32.75 -12.34
CA LEU A 449 2.53 -33.66 -11.19
C LEU A 449 1.30 -34.60 -11.16
N PRO A 450 0.06 -34.16 -11.48
CA PRO A 450 -1.10 -35.06 -11.50
C PRO A 450 -1.01 -36.18 -12.55
N ALA A 451 -0.17 -36.04 -13.58
CA ALA A 451 0.04 -37.08 -14.59
C ALA A 451 0.98 -38.20 -14.09
N PHE A 452 1.83 -37.91 -13.10
CA PHE A 452 2.82 -38.83 -12.56
C PHE A 452 2.43 -39.40 -11.19
N CYS A 453 1.62 -38.67 -10.42
CA CYS A 453 1.15 -39.06 -9.10
C CYS A 453 -0.38 -39.24 -9.11
N ALA A 454 -0.86 -40.41 -9.53
CA ALA A 454 -2.26 -40.78 -9.43
C ALA A 454 -2.57 -41.30 -8.01
N LEU A 455 -3.37 -40.56 -7.25
CA LEU A 455 -3.91 -41.04 -5.98
C LEU A 455 -5.18 -41.84 -6.24
N SER A 456 -5.16 -43.13 -5.93
CA SER A 456 -6.35 -43.97 -5.95
C SER A 456 -7.32 -43.54 -4.83
N GLY A 457 -8.63 -43.53 -5.12
CA GLY A 457 -9.65 -43.28 -4.11
C GLY A 457 -9.87 -41.81 -3.71
N ILE A 458 -9.48 -40.81 -4.53
CA ILE A 458 -9.86 -39.41 -4.27
C ILE A 458 -11.37 -39.25 -4.46
N ASN A 459 -12.07 -38.82 -3.40
CA ASN A 459 -13.44 -38.34 -3.51
C ASN A 459 -13.44 -36.88 -3.99
N GLY A 460 -13.86 -36.65 -5.23
CA GLY A 460 -13.89 -35.33 -5.85
C GLY A 460 -14.85 -34.33 -5.18
N GLU A 461 -15.94 -34.81 -4.57
CA GLU A 461 -16.87 -33.96 -3.80
C GLU A 461 -16.24 -33.53 -2.48
N ALA A 462 -15.55 -34.45 -1.78
CA ALA A 462 -14.82 -34.13 -0.54
C ALA A 462 -13.71 -33.10 -0.79
N LEU A 463 -12.95 -33.25 -1.88
CA LEU A 463 -11.93 -32.28 -2.29
C LEU A 463 -12.54 -30.91 -2.62
N HIS A 464 -13.68 -30.89 -3.32
CA HIS A 464 -14.38 -29.65 -3.65
C HIS A 464 -14.86 -28.91 -2.40
N VAL A 465 -15.43 -29.63 -1.41
CA VAL A 465 -15.80 -29.05 -0.10
C VAL A 465 -14.58 -28.45 0.59
N ALA A 466 -13.45 -29.18 0.64
CA ALA A 466 -12.24 -28.70 1.28
C ALA A 466 -11.70 -27.41 0.63
N VAL A 467 -11.63 -27.37 -0.71
CA VAL A 467 -11.17 -26.19 -1.46
C VAL A 467 -12.09 -24.98 -1.25
N LEU A 468 -13.41 -25.18 -1.20
CA LEU A 468 -14.37 -24.09 -0.94
C LEU A 468 -14.21 -23.52 0.47
N LEU A 469 -14.04 -24.38 1.49
CA LEU A 469 -13.80 -23.96 2.87
C LEU A 469 -12.47 -23.22 3.01
N GLU A 470 -11.41 -23.76 2.42
CA GLU A 470 -10.08 -23.17 2.44
C GLU A 470 -10.09 -21.79 1.78
N LEU A 471 -10.62 -21.68 0.56
CA LEU A 471 -10.71 -20.41 -0.15
C LEU A 471 -11.56 -19.39 0.62
N GLY A 472 -12.72 -19.80 1.16
CA GLY A 472 -13.56 -18.92 1.96
C GLY A 472 -12.80 -18.37 3.18
N THR A 473 -12.03 -19.23 3.85
CA THR A 473 -11.20 -18.86 4.99
C THR A 473 -10.05 -17.93 4.59
N VAL A 474 -9.37 -18.23 3.48
CA VAL A 474 -8.28 -17.40 2.95
C VAL A 474 -8.78 -16.02 2.54
N LEU A 475 -9.93 -15.91 1.85
CA LEU A 475 -10.50 -14.62 1.45
C LEU A 475 -10.89 -13.77 2.66
N LEU A 476 -11.42 -14.39 3.72
CA LEU A 476 -11.71 -13.70 4.98
C LEU A 476 -10.43 -13.26 5.67
N ALA A 477 -9.42 -14.12 5.79
CA ALA A 477 -8.14 -13.79 6.41
C ALA A 477 -7.42 -12.66 5.67
N VAL A 478 -7.33 -12.75 4.34
CA VAL A 478 -6.75 -11.69 3.49
C VAL A 478 -7.56 -10.42 3.60
N GLY A 479 -8.89 -10.48 3.61
CA GLY A 479 -9.73 -9.31 3.74
C GLY A 479 -9.73 -8.65 5.13
N MET A 480 -9.40 -9.40 6.19
CA MET A 480 -9.16 -8.83 7.52
C MET A 480 -7.84 -8.05 7.58
N LEU A 481 -6.82 -8.47 6.83
CA LEU A 481 -5.53 -7.78 6.73
C LEU A 481 -5.60 -6.59 5.75
N ASN A 482 -6.16 -6.84 4.57
CA ASN A 482 -6.36 -5.89 3.50
C ASN A 482 -7.72 -6.15 2.84
N PHE A 483 -8.75 -5.43 3.31
CA PHE A 483 -10.12 -5.54 2.79
C PHE A 483 -10.16 -5.40 1.28
N SER A 484 -9.43 -4.42 0.76
CA SER A 484 -9.43 -4.06 -0.66
C SER A 484 -8.91 -5.21 -1.54
N LEU A 485 -7.84 -5.87 -1.11
CA LEU A 485 -7.32 -7.08 -1.76
C LEU A 485 -8.28 -8.26 -1.64
N GLY A 486 -8.74 -8.58 -0.41
CA GLY A 486 -9.66 -9.70 -0.17
C GLY A 486 -10.98 -9.55 -0.92
N PHE A 487 -11.56 -8.36 -0.93
CA PHE A 487 -12.79 -8.05 -1.66
C PHE A 487 -12.59 -8.17 -3.17
N SER A 488 -11.52 -7.58 -3.72
CA SER A 488 -11.22 -7.67 -5.15
C SER A 488 -11.00 -9.11 -5.61
N LEU A 489 -10.25 -9.89 -4.83
CA LEU A 489 -10.06 -11.32 -5.06
C LEU A 489 -11.38 -12.08 -4.96
N SER A 490 -12.24 -11.75 -4.00
CA SER A 490 -13.54 -12.41 -3.87
C SER A 490 -14.46 -12.14 -5.06
N VAL A 491 -14.53 -10.89 -5.53
CA VAL A 491 -15.33 -10.49 -6.71
C VAL A 491 -14.84 -11.20 -7.96
N PHE A 492 -13.52 -11.39 -8.09
CA PHE A 492 -12.93 -12.10 -9.21
C PHE A 492 -13.13 -13.62 -9.10
N LEU A 493 -12.75 -14.25 -7.99
CA LEU A 493 -12.63 -15.72 -7.86
C LEU A 493 -13.96 -16.43 -7.59
N VAL A 494 -14.81 -15.86 -6.73
CA VAL A 494 -16.02 -16.54 -6.23
C VAL A 494 -16.99 -16.93 -7.35
N PRO A 495 -17.30 -16.06 -8.35
CA PRO A 495 -18.21 -16.43 -9.43
C PRO A 495 -17.74 -17.66 -10.21
N PHE A 496 -16.44 -17.76 -10.51
CA PHE A 496 -15.91 -18.91 -11.24
C PHE A 496 -15.95 -20.18 -10.40
N ILE A 497 -15.57 -20.10 -9.13
CA ILE A 497 -15.41 -21.28 -8.27
C ILE A 497 -16.77 -21.84 -7.83
N ILE A 498 -17.80 -21.00 -7.68
CA ILE A 498 -19.18 -21.46 -7.49
C ILE A 498 -19.69 -22.20 -8.73
N LEU A 499 -19.26 -21.84 -9.93
CA LEU A 499 -19.69 -22.51 -11.17
C LEU A 499 -18.95 -23.82 -11.45
N ILE A 500 -17.78 -24.04 -10.83
CA ILE A 500 -17.06 -25.31 -10.96
C ILE A 500 -17.87 -26.42 -10.28
N ARG A 501 -18.14 -27.49 -11.04
CA ARG A 501 -18.76 -28.73 -10.57
C ARG A 501 -17.91 -29.94 -10.99
N PRO A 502 -17.51 -30.82 -10.07
CA PRO A 502 -16.83 -32.05 -10.43
C PRO A 502 -17.79 -32.97 -11.20
N GLY A 503 -17.33 -33.56 -12.30
CA GLY A 503 -17.96 -34.76 -12.87
C GLY A 503 -19.03 -34.60 -13.97
N VAL A 504 -19.47 -33.40 -14.34
CA VAL A 504 -20.64 -33.26 -15.24
C VAL A 504 -20.20 -33.10 -16.71
N SER A 505 -20.42 -34.10 -17.57
CA SER A 505 -20.17 -34.06 -19.03
C SER A 505 -18.72 -33.78 -19.49
N ARG A 506 -18.39 -34.09 -20.75
CA ARG A 506 -17.08 -33.72 -21.35
C ARG A 506 -16.92 -32.20 -21.44
N GLY A 507 -18.01 -31.47 -21.71
CA GLY A 507 -18.01 -30.01 -21.83
C GLY A 507 -17.67 -29.30 -20.53
N ALA A 508 -18.28 -29.67 -19.40
CA ALA A 508 -17.98 -29.01 -18.13
C ALA A 508 -16.59 -29.38 -17.58
N LYS A 509 -16.06 -30.56 -17.90
CA LYS A 509 -14.64 -30.90 -17.62
C LYS A 509 -13.68 -29.99 -18.38
N LEU A 510 -13.95 -29.74 -19.67
CA LEU A 510 -13.14 -28.82 -20.47
C LEU A 510 -13.25 -27.39 -19.93
N PHE A 511 -14.47 -26.93 -19.63
CA PHE A 511 -14.73 -25.62 -19.05
C PHE A 511 -13.98 -25.43 -17.71
N SER A 512 -14.10 -26.38 -16.78
CA SER A 512 -13.41 -26.33 -15.49
C SER A 512 -11.88 -26.24 -15.66
N ARG A 513 -11.29 -27.02 -16.57
CA ARG A 513 -9.83 -26.96 -16.84
C ARG A 513 -9.42 -25.60 -17.41
N LEU A 514 -10.20 -25.06 -18.35
CA LEU A 514 -9.95 -23.73 -18.91
C LEU A 514 -10.10 -22.64 -17.84
N SER A 515 -11.12 -22.72 -16.99
CA SER A 515 -11.29 -21.78 -15.87
C SER A 515 -10.12 -21.82 -14.90
N CYS A 516 -9.62 -23.00 -14.53
CA CYS A 516 -8.44 -23.12 -13.67
C CYS A 516 -7.18 -22.49 -14.30
N LEU A 517 -7.03 -22.61 -15.62
CA LEU A 517 -5.93 -21.97 -16.34
C LEU A 517 -6.08 -20.44 -16.39
N LEU A 518 -7.30 -19.95 -16.61
CA LEU A 518 -7.59 -18.50 -16.64
C LEU A 518 -7.46 -17.83 -15.27
N ILE A 519 -7.73 -18.55 -14.18
CA ILE A 519 -7.61 -18.05 -12.79
C ILE A 519 -6.16 -18.08 -12.30
N ASN A 520 -5.25 -18.77 -13.00
CA ASN A 520 -3.86 -18.86 -12.57
C ASN A 520 -3.23 -17.45 -12.40
N PRO A 521 -2.57 -17.15 -11.26
CA PRO A 521 -2.06 -15.80 -10.99
C PRO A 521 -1.12 -15.25 -12.06
N LEU A 522 -0.27 -16.08 -12.67
CA LEU A 522 0.64 -15.65 -13.73
C LEU A 522 -0.10 -15.33 -15.02
N VAL A 523 -1.14 -16.10 -15.34
CA VAL A 523 -2.00 -15.84 -16.51
C VAL A 523 -2.81 -14.57 -16.30
N VAL A 524 -3.42 -14.41 -15.12
CA VAL A 524 -4.16 -13.19 -14.75
C VAL A 524 -3.25 -11.96 -14.84
N LEU A 525 -2.04 -12.03 -14.26
CA LEU A 525 -1.06 -10.94 -14.31
C LEU A 525 -0.71 -10.57 -15.75
N TYR A 526 -0.40 -11.57 -16.59
CA TYR A 526 -0.08 -11.34 -18.00
C TYR A 526 -1.26 -10.73 -18.77
N CYS A 527 -2.48 -11.21 -18.56
CA CYS A 527 -3.70 -10.66 -19.18
C CYS A 527 -3.96 -9.20 -18.76
N VAL A 528 -3.79 -8.88 -17.47
CA VAL A 528 -3.90 -7.51 -16.97
C VAL A 528 -2.87 -6.61 -17.62
N LEU A 529 -1.61 -7.06 -17.73
CA LEU A 529 -0.54 -6.28 -18.33
C LEU A 529 -0.68 -6.15 -19.85
N ILE A 530 -1.29 -7.11 -20.55
CA ILE A 530 -1.71 -6.94 -21.94
C ILE A 530 -2.71 -5.78 -22.05
N GLY A 531 -3.74 -5.77 -21.20
CA GLY A 531 -4.76 -4.71 -21.18
C GLY A 531 -4.18 -3.33 -20.89
N LEU A 532 -3.30 -3.23 -19.88
CA LEU A 532 -2.60 -2.00 -19.54
C LEU A 532 -1.65 -1.54 -20.66
N THR A 533 -0.91 -2.46 -21.27
CA THR A 533 -0.01 -2.15 -22.39
C THR A 533 -0.81 -1.65 -23.59
N TYR A 534 -1.96 -2.25 -23.88
CA TYR A 534 -2.86 -1.79 -24.94
C TYR A 534 -3.40 -0.38 -24.68
N HIS A 535 -3.73 -0.06 -23.43
CA HIS A 535 -4.22 1.26 -23.08
C HIS A 535 -3.13 2.34 -23.14
N LEU A 536 -1.92 2.02 -22.66
CA LEU A 536 -0.79 2.96 -22.61
C LEU A 536 -0.09 3.14 -23.95
N PHE A 537 -0.12 2.13 -24.81
CA PHE A 537 0.58 2.11 -26.10
C PHE A 537 -0.34 1.63 -27.24
N PRO A 538 -1.41 2.39 -27.57
CA PRO A 538 -2.38 2.02 -28.59
C PRO A 538 -1.78 1.90 -30.00
N GLU A 539 -0.59 2.47 -30.22
CA GLU A 539 0.15 2.45 -31.48
C GLU A 539 0.85 1.11 -31.78
N LEU A 540 0.98 0.22 -30.78
CA LEU A 540 1.71 -1.04 -30.96
C LEU A 540 0.88 -2.08 -31.72
N ALA A 541 1.50 -2.71 -32.71
CA ALA A 541 0.95 -3.89 -33.35
C ALA A 541 0.89 -5.08 -32.36
N PHE A 542 0.05 -6.08 -32.67
CA PHE A 542 -0.26 -7.19 -31.76
C PHE A 542 0.97 -7.95 -31.22
N LYS A 543 1.91 -8.33 -32.09
CA LYS A 543 3.11 -9.08 -31.66
C LYS A 543 4.05 -8.25 -30.76
N PRO A 544 4.45 -7.01 -31.13
CA PRO A 544 5.18 -6.12 -30.23
C PRO A 544 4.48 -5.85 -28.90
N LEU A 545 3.15 -5.73 -28.92
CA LEU A 545 2.33 -5.53 -27.72
C LEU A 545 2.44 -6.72 -26.75
N LEU A 546 2.32 -7.96 -27.25
CA LEU A 546 2.50 -9.16 -26.42
C LEU A 546 3.91 -9.26 -25.82
N ASN A 547 4.95 -8.97 -26.61
CA ASN A 547 6.33 -8.99 -26.11
C ASN A 547 6.54 -7.93 -25.02
N LYS A 548 6.00 -6.73 -25.19
CA LYS A 548 6.10 -5.66 -24.19
C LYS A 548 5.34 -6.01 -22.91
N ALA A 549 4.16 -6.61 -23.03
CA ALA A 549 3.42 -7.12 -21.88
C ALA A 549 4.17 -8.25 -21.14
N LEU A 550 4.91 -9.09 -21.87
CA LEU A 550 5.75 -10.14 -21.27
C LEU A 550 6.90 -9.52 -20.47
N THR A 551 7.61 -8.54 -21.03
CA THR A 551 8.64 -7.79 -20.29
C THR A 551 8.06 -7.13 -19.05
N ALA A 552 6.92 -6.45 -19.17
CA ALA A 552 6.24 -5.85 -18.02
C ALA A 552 5.84 -6.88 -16.95
N THR A 553 5.54 -8.12 -17.35
CA THR A 553 5.21 -9.22 -16.42
C THR A 553 6.43 -9.67 -15.65
N GLN A 554 7.58 -9.80 -16.34
CA GLN A 554 8.86 -10.13 -15.70
C GLN A 554 9.27 -9.02 -14.71
N ASP A 555 9.07 -7.76 -15.08
CA ASP A 555 9.36 -6.60 -14.24
C ASP A 555 8.46 -6.58 -13.01
N ALA A 556 7.15 -6.74 -13.18
CA ALA A 556 6.18 -6.74 -12.08
C ALA A 556 6.46 -7.84 -11.05
N LEU A 557 6.79 -9.05 -11.50
CA LEU A 557 7.19 -10.15 -10.62
C LEU A 557 8.48 -9.83 -9.87
N THR A 558 9.46 -9.25 -10.56
CA THR A 558 10.73 -8.87 -9.95
C THR A 558 10.54 -7.82 -8.86
N TYR A 559 9.77 -6.76 -9.15
CA TYR A 559 9.48 -5.72 -8.16
C TYR A 559 8.72 -6.30 -6.97
N SER A 560 7.72 -7.16 -7.20
CA SER A 560 6.99 -7.80 -6.09
C SER A 560 7.89 -8.64 -5.18
N VAL A 561 8.84 -9.39 -5.74
CA VAL A 561 9.80 -10.20 -4.98
C VAL A 561 10.85 -9.34 -4.28
N VAL A 562 11.35 -8.29 -4.92
CA VAL A 562 12.35 -7.40 -4.32
C VAL A 562 11.73 -6.57 -3.21
N ASP A 563 10.51 -6.06 -3.39
CA ASP A 563 9.80 -5.28 -2.37
C ASP A 563 9.48 -6.14 -1.14
N SER A 564 9.11 -7.42 -1.33
CA SER A 564 8.89 -8.35 -0.21
C SER A 564 10.15 -8.68 0.58
N MET A 565 11.34 -8.41 0.03
CA MET A 565 12.63 -8.63 0.67
C MET A 565 13.18 -7.38 1.38
N VAL A 566 12.81 -6.20 0.89
CA VAL A 566 13.38 -4.92 1.32
C VAL A 566 12.44 -4.20 2.29
N ILE A 567 11.13 -4.22 2.02
CA ILE A 567 10.14 -3.38 2.70
C ILE A 567 9.33 -4.19 3.72
N ILE A 568 8.93 -5.40 3.35
CA ILE A 568 8.26 -6.40 4.19
C ILE A 568 9.32 -7.16 4.99
#